data_AF-A0A2T6DGY6-F1
#
_entry.id   AF-A0A2T6DGY6-F1
#
_cell.length_a   1.000
_cell.length_b   1.000
_cell.length_c   1.000
_cell.angle_alpha   90.00
_cell.angle_beta   90.00
_cell.angle_gamma   90.00
#
_symmetry.space_group_name_H-M   'P 1'
#
loop_
_entity.id
_entity.type
_entity.pdbx_description
1 polymer ?
#
loop_
_entity_poly.entity_id
_entity_poly.type
_entity_poly.pdbx_seq_one_letter_code
_entity_poly.pdbx_strand_id
1 'polypeptide(L)'
;MNDTLSVSVLIAVVGITAITSFAVFFLVWWLWLRKLHLSAENWQERDFDESLDMPADHFANAELVHQLRVGANGRTISVLESDGKRFVRVNGELSRKERAQMMRYLKAEGYMD
;
A
#
# COMPACT_ATOMS: atom_id res chain seq x y z
N MET A 1 -31.03 49.75 -19.18
CA MET A 1 -31.28 48.65 -18.21
C MET A 1 -31.05 47.25 -18.79
N ASN A 2 -30.68 47.08 -20.07
CA ASN A 2 -30.48 45.76 -20.69
C ASN A 2 -29.03 45.21 -20.60
N ASP A 3 -28.04 46.08 -20.37
CA ASP A 3 -26.63 45.68 -20.40
C ASP A 3 -26.20 44.91 -19.15
N THR A 4 -26.75 45.27 -17.99
CA THR A 4 -26.44 44.61 -16.72
C THR A 4 -26.96 43.16 -16.67
N LEU A 5 -28.16 42.91 -17.20
CA LEU A 5 -28.74 41.56 -17.31
C LEU A 5 -27.93 40.67 -18.26
N SER A 6 -27.45 41.22 -19.38
CA SER A 6 -26.65 40.49 -20.36
C SER A 6 -25.29 40.06 -19.81
N VAL A 7 -24.64 40.94 -19.04
CA VAL A 7 -23.36 40.65 -18.37
C VAL A 7 -23.52 39.60 -17.27
N SER A 8 -24.58 39.67 -16.46
CA SER A 8 -24.84 38.68 -15.41
C SER A 8 -25.09 37.26 -15.95
N VAL A 9 -25.78 37.13 -17.08
CA VAL A 9 -26.01 35.83 -17.73
C VAL A 9 -24.70 35.25 -18.26
N LEU A 10 -23.84 36.07 -18.86
CA LEU A 10 -22.56 35.64 -19.42
C LEU A 10 -21.60 35.15 -18.31
N ILE A 11 -21.56 35.86 -17.17
CA ILE A 11 -20.78 35.44 -15.99
C ILE A 11 -21.31 34.12 -15.43
N ALA A 12 -22.63 33.93 -15.37
CA ALA A 12 -23.23 32.69 -14.89
C ALA A 12 -22.88 31.49 -15.79
N VAL A 13 -22.95 31.66 -17.12
CA VAL A 13 -22.62 30.59 -18.08
C VAL A 13 -21.14 30.20 -17.98
N VAL A 14 -20.23 31.17 -17.91
CA VAL A 14 -18.78 30.92 -17.77
C VAL A 14 -18.46 30.25 -16.42
N GLY A 15 -19.12 30.69 -15.34
CA GLY A 15 -18.98 30.06 -14.03
C GLY A 15 -19.42 28.60 -14.03
N ILE A 16 -20.57 28.29 -14.62
CA ILE A 16 -21.10 26.92 -14.68
C ILE A 16 -20.21 26.02 -15.55
N THR A 17 -19.69 26.51 -16.67
CA THR A 17 -18.76 25.72 -17.52
C THR A 17 -17.42 25.46 -16.85
N ALA A 18 -16.89 26.43 -16.10
CA ALA A 18 -15.67 26.23 -15.32
C ALA A 18 -15.87 25.21 -14.20
N ILE A 19 -16.99 25.30 -13.47
CA ILE A 19 -17.31 24.37 -12.37
C ILE A 19 -17.52 22.95 -12.89
N THR A 20 -18.26 22.79 -13.99
CA THR A 20 -18.50 21.46 -14.59
C THR A 20 -17.21 20.84 -15.11
N SER A 21 -16.34 21.62 -15.77
CA SER A 21 -15.03 21.15 -16.24
C SER A 21 -14.15 20.72 -15.06
N PHE A 22 -14.14 21.51 -13.97
CA PHE A 22 -13.38 21.18 -12.78
C PHE A 22 -13.92 19.92 -12.08
N ALA A 23 -15.25 19.74 -12.02
CA ALA A 23 -15.87 18.56 -11.43
C ALA A 23 -15.53 17.28 -12.22
N VAL A 24 -15.58 17.33 -13.56
CA VAL A 24 -15.19 16.20 -14.41
C VAL A 24 -13.71 15.87 -14.23
N PHE A 25 -12.84 16.87 -14.25
CA PHE A 25 -11.41 16.69 -14.01
C PHE A 25 -11.15 16.06 -12.63
N PHE A 26 -11.83 16.55 -11.59
CA PHE A 26 -11.69 16.04 -10.24
C PHE A 26 -12.15 14.58 -10.11
N LEU A 27 -13.25 14.20 -10.78
CA LEU A 27 -13.74 12.82 -10.79
C LEU A 27 -12.76 11.88 -11.50
N VAL A 28 -12.21 12.29 -12.65
CA VAL A 28 -11.19 11.51 -13.38
C VAL A 28 -9.92 11.37 -12.55
N TRP A 29 -9.44 12.46 -11.95
CA TRP A 29 -8.29 12.48 -11.05
C TRP A 29 -8.50 11.55 -9.84
N TRP A 30 -9.68 11.63 -9.21
CA TRP A 30 -10.04 10.79 -8.08
C TRP A 30 -10.09 9.29 -8.43
N LEU A 31 -10.69 8.95 -9.58
CA LEU A 31 -10.70 7.58 -10.10
C LEU A 31 -9.29 7.06 -10.38
N TRP A 32 -8.42 7.92 -10.93
CA TRP A 32 -7.03 7.58 -11.19
C TRP A 32 -6.24 7.33 -9.89
N LEU A 33 -6.42 8.18 -8.87
CA LEU A 33 -5.85 7.97 -7.54
C LEU A 33 -6.32 6.65 -6.90
N ARG A 34 -7.63 6.35 -7.01
CA ARG A 34 -8.18 5.07 -6.53
C ARG A 34 -7.52 3.88 -7.20
N LYS A 35 -7.31 3.95 -8.52
CA LYS A 35 -6.66 2.88 -9.28
C LYS A 35 -5.21 2.68 -8.85
N LEU A 36 -4.47 3.76 -8.57
CA LEU A 36 -3.11 3.67 -8.04
C LEU A 36 -3.07 3.05 -6.65
N HIS A 37 -4.00 3.44 -5.77
CA HIS A 37 -4.12 2.85 -4.43
C HIS A 37 -4.37 1.34 -4.50
N LEU A 38 -5.34 0.91 -5.33
CA LEU A 38 -5.64 -0.51 -5.55
C LEU A 38 -4.49 -1.27 -6.22
N SER A 39 -3.69 -0.60 -7.08
CA SER A 39 -2.56 -1.26 -7.72
C SER A 39 -1.40 -1.45 -6.74
N ALA A 40 -1.05 -0.43 -5.95
CA ALA A 40 -0.03 -0.53 -4.90
C ALA A 40 -0.38 -1.62 -3.87
N GLU A 41 -1.67 -1.77 -3.60
CA GLU A 41 -2.24 -2.78 -2.74
C GLU A 41 -1.96 -4.22 -3.22
N ASN A 42 -2.05 -4.45 -4.54
CA ASN A 42 -1.82 -5.76 -5.16
C ASN A 42 -0.33 -6.12 -5.30
N TRP A 43 0.54 -5.13 -5.57
CA TRP A 43 1.99 -5.36 -5.65
C TRP A 43 2.54 -5.81 -4.29
N GLN A 44 2.09 -5.17 -3.22
CA GLN A 44 2.53 -5.50 -1.87
C GLN A 44 2.07 -6.88 -1.40
N GLU A 45 0.91 -7.37 -1.85
CA GLU A 45 0.47 -8.74 -1.57
C GLU A 45 1.27 -9.78 -2.37
N ARG A 46 1.57 -9.50 -3.65
CA ARG A 46 2.29 -10.44 -4.50
C ARG A 46 3.74 -10.65 -4.06
N ASP A 47 4.46 -9.57 -3.78
CA ASP A 47 5.86 -9.64 -3.33
C ASP A 47 5.96 -10.32 -1.95
N PHE A 48 4.92 -10.19 -1.13
CA PHE A 48 4.85 -10.84 0.16
C PHE A 48 4.60 -12.35 0.06
N ASP A 49 3.67 -12.78 -0.80
CA ASP A 49 3.39 -14.21 -1.00
C ASP A 49 4.64 -14.94 -1.54
N GLU A 50 5.35 -14.31 -2.48
CA GLU A 50 6.62 -14.82 -3.01
C GLU A 50 7.72 -14.92 -1.94
N SER A 51 7.75 -14.00 -0.96
CA SER A 51 8.71 -14.06 0.16
C SER A 51 8.39 -15.13 1.20
N LEU A 52 7.14 -15.59 1.27
CA LEU A 52 6.69 -16.62 2.22
C LEU A 52 6.75 -18.04 1.66
N ASP A 53 6.67 -18.20 0.34
CA ASP A 53 6.58 -19.51 -0.32
C ASP A 53 7.95 -20.16 -0.56
N MET A 54 8.98 -19.75 0.18
CA MET A 54 10.28 -20.39 0.08
C MET A 54 10.24 -21.80 0.66
N PRO A 55 10.75 -22.80 -0.09
CA PRO A 55 10.65 -24.19 0.30
C PRO A 55 11.39 -24.44 1.63
N ALA A 56 10.83 -25.35 2.42
CA ALA A 56 11.22 -25.56 3.82
C ALA A 56 12.70 -25.97 4.00
N ASP A 57 13.30 -26.47 2.93
CA ASP A 57 14.70 -26.89 2.82
C ASP A 57 15.69 -25.72 2.92
N HIS A 58 15.33 -24.52 2.46
CA HIS A 58 16.16 -23.32 2.61
C HIS A 58 16.29 -22.83 4.07
N PHE A 59 15.40 -23.27 4.96
CA PHE A 59 15.48 -22.92 6.38
C PHE A 59 16.29 -23.91 7.22
N ALA A 60 16.66 -25.07 6.66
CA ALA A 60 17.33 -26.13 7.42
C ALA A 60 18.70 -25.69 7.99
N ASN A 61 19.36 -24.75 7.33
CA ASN A 61 20.65 -24.17 7.74
C ASN A 61 20.54 -22.66 8.06
N ALA A 62 19.33 -22.13 8.22
CA ALA A 62 19.14 -20.71 8.45
C ALA A 62 19.20 -20.38 9.95
N GLU A 63 19.99 -19.38 10.32
CA GLU A 63 20.12 -18.91 11.70
C GLU A 63 19.00 -17.92 12.03
N LEU A 64 18.39 -18.05 13.21
CA LEU A 64 17.38 -17.11 13.68
C LEU A 64 18.04 -15.80 14.10
N VAL A 65 17.87 -14.77 13.28
CA VAL A 65 18.41 -13.43 13.55
C VAL A 65 17.47 -12.65 14.46
N HIS A 66 16.17 -12.75 14.21
CA HIS A 66 15.19 -11.99 14.98
C HIS A 66 13.85 -12.70 15.08
N GLN A 67 13.16 -12.49 16.20
CA GLN A 67 11.84 -13.04 16.42
C GLN A 67 10.92 -11.99 17.01
N LEU A 68 9.89 -11.59 16.24
CA LEU A 68 8.91 -10.61 16.65
C LEU A 68 7.56 -11.29 16.88
N ARG A 69 6.94 -11.02 18.03
CA ARG A 69 5.57 -11.45 18.32
C ARG A 69 4.62 -10.37 17.84
N VAL A 70 3.70 -10.72 16.93
CA VAL A 70 2.74 -9.78 16.35
C VAL A 70 1.32 -10.19 16.70
N GLY A 71 0.58 -9.21 17.22
CA GLY A 71 -0.81 -9.37 17.65
C GLY A 71 -0.96 -10.06 19.01
N ALA A 72 -2.17 -9.95 19.58
CA ALA A 72 -2.52 -10.53 20.88
C ALA A 72 -2.51 -12.07 20.89
N ASN A 73 -2.65 -12.70 19.71
CA ASN A 73 -2.80 -14.15 19.56
C ASN A 73 -1.47 -14.91 19.55
N GLY A 74 -0.33 -14.24 19.72
CA GLY A 74 0.98 -14.89 19.77
C GLY A 74 1.52 -15.41 18.45
N ARG A 75 1.06 -14.84 17.33
CA ARG A 75 1.70 -15.08 16.02
C ARG A 75 3.11 -14.55 16.07
N THR A 76 4.02 -15.30 15.48
CA THR A 76 5.45 -15.04 15.63
C THR A 76 6.10 -15.00 14.26
N ILE A 77 6.94 -13.98 14.07
CA ILE A 77 7.62 -13.65 12.83
C ILE A 77 9.09 -13.89 13.10
N SER A 78 9.68 -14.83 12.38
CA SER A 78 11.07 -15.22 12.50
C SER A 78 11.82 -14.72 11.28
N VAL A 79 12.76 -13.81 11.49
CA VAL A 79 13.74 -13.42 10.49
C VAL A 79 14.90 -14.40 10.58
N LEU A 80 15.16 -15.10 9.48
CA LEU A 80 16.13 -16.16 9.35
C LEU A 80 17.21 -15.69 8.35
N GLU A 81 18.48 -15.94 8.62
CA GLU A 81 19.58 -15.61 7.70
C GLU A 81 20.29 -16.89 7.27
N SER A 82 20.46 -17.07 5.96
CA SER A 82 21.20 -18.18 5.38
C SER A 82 21.98 -17.69 4.16
N ASP A 83 23.26 -18.05 4.06
CA ASP A 83 24.16 -17.65 2.96
C ASP A 83 24.18 -16.13 2.66
N GLY A 84 24.10 -15.31 3.72
CA GLY A 84 24.06 -13.84 3.62
C GLY A 84 22.75 -13.27 3.06
N LYS A 85 21.72 -14.11 2.89
CA LYS A 85 20.36 -13.71 2.51
C LYS A 85 19.44 -13.82 3.71
N ARG A 86 18.56 -12.83 3.87
CA ARG A 86 17.57 -12.77 4.94
C ARG A 86 16.20 -13.19 4.43
N PHE A 87 15.53 -14.01 5.21
CA PHE A 87 14.23 -14.60 4.92
C PHE A 87 13.28 -14.30 6.08
N VAL A 88 12.00 -14.14 5.78
CA VAL A 88 10.97 -13.85 6.78
C VAL A 88 10.00 -15.01 6.83
N ARG A 89 10.00 -15.75 7.93
CA ARG A 89 9.03 -16.81 8.19
C ARG A 89 7.94 -16.28 9.11
N VAL A 90 6.70 -16.31 8.65
CA VAL A 90 5.54 -15.93 9.44
C VAL A 90 4.81 -17.18 9.89
N ASN A 91 4.65 -17.37 11.20
CA ASN A 91 3.89 -18.50 11.74
C ASN A 91 2.40 -18.12 11.90
N GLY A 92 1.60 -18.53 10.92
CA GLY A 92 0.16 -18.27 10.82
C GLY A 92 -0.22 -17.14 9.86
N GLU A 93 -1.51 -16.96 9.58
CA GLU A 93 -1.98 -15.89 8.70
C GLU A 93 -1.98 -14.54 9.43
N LEU A 94 -1.20 -13.57 8.93
CA LEU A 94 -1.26 -12.19 9.40
C LEU A 94 -2.40 -11.45 8.69
N SER A 95 -3.11 -10.62 9.44
CA SER A 95 -4.04 -9.66 8.84
C SER A 95 -3.28 -8.60 8.05
N ARG A 96 -3.99 -7.96 7.12
CA ARG A 96 -3.44 -6.92 6.24
C ARG A 96 -2.72 -5.78 6.98
N LYS A 97 -3.28 -5.34 8.11
CA LYS A 97 -2.68 -4.29 8.96
C LYS A 97 -1.40 -4.77 9.64
N GLU A 98 -1.41 -6.00 10.15
CA GLU A 98 -0.24 -6.61 10.80
C GLU A 98 0.89 -6.82 9.78
N ARG A 99 0.57 -7.24 8.55
CA ARG A 99 1.54 -7.36 7.45
C ARG A 99 2.19 -6.02 7.12
N ALA A 100 1.40 -4.96 6.92
CA ALA A 100 1.93 -3.64 6.61
C ALA A 100 2.81 -3.08 7.75
N GLN A 101 2.42 -3.32 9.01
CA GLN A 101 3.20 -2.91 10.17
C GLN A 101 4.52 -3.66 10.28
N MET A 102 4.51 -4.98 10.05
CA MET A 102 5.73 -5.79 9.98
C MET A 102 6.67 -5.28 8.88
N MET A 103 6.19 -5.07 7.65
CA MET A 103 7.06 -4.60 6.55
C MET A 103 7.73 -3.26 6.89
N ARG A 104 6.98 -2.34 7.51
CA ARG A 104 7.53 -1.07 7.98
C ARG A 104 8.61 -1.28 9.05
N TYR A 105 8.40 -2.21 9.97
CA TYR A 105 9.39 -2.54 11.00
C TYR A 105 10.64 -3.15 10.39
N LEU A 106 10.50 -4.16 9.52
CA LEU A 106 11.62 -4.82 8.86
C LEU A 106 12.45 -3.84 8.01
N LYS A 107 11.80 -2.90 7.33
CA LYS A 107 12.48 -1.85 6.56
C LYS A 107 13.16 -0.82 7.47
N ALA A 108 12.52 -0.41 8.56
CA ALA A 108 13.10 0.53 9.51
C ALA A 108 14.35 -0.02 10.20
N GLU A 109 14.37 -1.33 10.45
CA GLU A 109 15.49 -2.03 11.10
C GLU A 109 16.58 -2.49 10.11
N GLY A 110 16.39 -2.25 8.81
CA GLY A 110 17.37 -2.61 7.77
C GLY A 110 17.44 -4.13 7.49
N TYR A 111 16.38 -4.87 7.79
CA TYR A 111 16.27 -6.29 7.40
C TYR A 111 15.82 -6.46 5.94
N MET A 112 15.21 -5.43 5.36
CA MET A 112 14.75 -5.38 3.96
C MET A 112 15.01 -3.99 3.39
N ASP A 113 15.43 -3.93 2.13
CA ASP A 113 15.60 -2.69 1.34
C ASP A 113 14.28 -2.22 0.69
#